data_AF-A0A5C5REY2-F1
#
_entry.id   AF-A0A5C5REY2-F1
#
_cell.length_a   1.000
_cell.length_b   1.000
_cell.length_c   1.000
_cell.angle_alpha   90.00
_cell.angle_beta   90.00
_cell.angle_gamma   90.00
#
_symmetry.space_group_name_H-M   'P 1'
#
loop_
_entity.id
_entity.type
_entity.pdbx_description
1 polymer ?
#
loop_
_entity_poly.entity_id
_entity_poly.type
_entity_poly.pdbx_seq_one_letter_code
_entity_poly.pdbx_strand_id
1 'polypeptide(L)'
;MPQRLTAVDAARGLAVFSMVTGHFAEGSILAWPTHMIPYFDGASAFVLLSGLILGVVHRRWVDRDNGFSTSRERLVRRIAVIYLCQVFLCAVAALISYALPPARQLGLSPIGETEHPLLQVFAMRYLPAGGEILVLYFVLMCGALVLIPLLRRNLWAPIIAVSVGLYVWAILAPPAWFMLPNASPAGATANWAAWQALFVPALVIGWKWQDWSIDARLRSPRVLLVLLAGTAAAFVAGRAVTGRAADEFLGAKIDFGPARIVAAWVVLPAVLAVITLLLHYGWFQRAAHPFVMVGTRSLDSYVLQSVLLITIPIVLIQPWGPARATLVTLAVLAACWAWAEFRKWSGWSKLHQRPARFRKTAPAPAPLASTGDEPSPASRDAVG
;
A
#
# COMPACT_ATOMS: atom_id res chain seq x y z
N MET A 1 -14.15 12.28 -10.62
CA MET A 1 -12.79 11.92 -10.14
C MET A 1 -12.06 11.24 -11.28
N PRO A 2 -10.76 11.48 -11.54
CA PRO A 2 -10.11 10.87 -12.69
C PRO A 2 -10.09 9.36 -12.48
N GLN A 3 -10.85 8.63 -13.29
CA GLN A 3 -11.12 7.18 -13.25
C GLN A 3 -9.90 6.28 -13.01
N ARG A 4 -8.69 6.81 -13.26
CA ARG A 4 -7.40 6.14 -13.03
C ARG A 4 -7.00 6.05 -11.57
N LEU A 5 -7.29 7.06 -10.75
CA LEU A 5 -7.13 6.93 -9.30
C LEU A 5 -8.09 5.86 -8.78
N THR A 6 -9.30 5.77 -9.34
CA THR A 6 -10.26 4.71 -9.03
C THR A 6 -9.73 3.32 -9.40
N ALA A 7 -9.08 3.15 -10.55
CA ALA A 7 -8.48 1.86 -10.93
C ALA A 7 -7.36 1.45 -9.98
N VAL A 8 -6.51 2.41 -9.60
CA VAL A 8 -5.42 2.19 -8.65
C VAL A 8 -5.95 1.89 -7.24
N ASP A 9 -7.01 2.56 -6.81
CA ASP A 9 -7.69 2.27 -5.55
C ASP A 9 -8.37 0.89 -5.59
N ALA A 10 -9.05 0.53 -6.69
CA ALA A 10 -9.60 -0.81 -6.88
C ALA A 10 -8.51 -1.90 -6.81
N ALA A 11 -7.38 -1.69 -7.47
CA ALA A 11 -6.24 -2.61 -7.42
C ALA A 11 -5.66 -2.73 -6.01
N ARG A 12 -5.61 -1.64 -5.23
CA ARG A 12 -5.23 -1.69 -3.81
C ARG A 12 -6.24 -2.45 -2.96
N GLY A 13 -7.54 -2.30 -3.22
CA GLY A 13 -8.57 -3.11 -2.60
C GLY A 13 -8.41 -4.59 -2.94
N LEU A 14 -8.09 -4.91 -4.19
CA LEU A 14 -7.79 -6.28 -4.62
C LEU A 14 -6.54 -6.84 -3.95
N ALA A 15 -5.51 -6.03 -3.72
CA ALA A 15 -4.33 -6.42 -2.96
C ALA A 15 -4.67 -6.74 -1.50
N VAL A 16 -5.53 -5.93 -0.86
CA VAL A 16 -6.08 -6.23 0.48
C VAL A 16 -6.86 -7.54 0.46
N PHE A 17 -7.74 -7.73 -0.52
CA PHE A 17 -8.47 -8.98 -0.69
C PHE A 17 -7.52 -10.20 -0.80
N SER A 18 -6.48 -10.10 -1.62
CA SER A 18 -5.45 -11.13 -1.77
C SER A 18 -4.74 -11.45 -0.44
N MET A 19 -4.44 -10.43 0.38
CA MET A 19 -3.84 -10.63 1.70
C MET A 19 -4.82 -11.34 2.66
N VAL A 20 -6.09 -10.95 2.70
CA VAL A 20 -7.10 -11.65 3.54
C VAL A 20 -7.25 -13.11 3.08
N THR A 21 -7.46 -13.36 1.79
CA THR A 21 -7.67 -14.72 1.29
C THR A 21 -6.45 -15.60 1.49
N GLY A 22 -5.24 -15.04 1.34
CA GLY A 22 -3.98 -15.75 1.58
C GLY A 22 -3.75 -16.13 3.05
N HIS A 23 -4.38 -15.44 3.99
CA HIS A 23 -4.23 -15.75 5.42
C HIS A 23 -5.37 -16.61 5.98
N PHE A 24 -6.60 -16.42 5.50
CA PHE A 24 -7.77 -17.09 6.09
C PHE A 24 -8.28 -18.27 5.27
N ALA A 25 -8.05 -18.30 3.95
CA ALA A 25 -8.62 -19.29 3.04
C ALA A 25 -7.64 -19.68 1.92
N GLU A 26 -6.36 -19.82 2.27
CA GLU A 26 -5.33 -20.31 1.33
C GLU A 26 -5.75 -21.67 0.75
N GLY A 27 -5.51 -21.86 -0.56
CA GLY A 27 -5.92 -23.07 -1.28
C GLY A 27 -7.42 -23.19 -1.59
N SER A 28 -8.27 -22.29 -1.09
CA SER A 28 -9.69 -22.27 -1.42
C SER A 28 -9.97 -21.66 -2.81
N ILE A 29 -11.18 -21.94 -3.34
CA ILE A 29 -11.68 -21.31 -4.56
C ILE A 29 -11.71 -19.78 -4.44
N LEU A 30 -11.95 -19.25 -3.23
CA LEU A 30 -12.00 -17.80 -3.00
C LEU A 30 -10.61 -17.15 -3.13
N ALA A 31 -9.54 -17.86 -2.77
CA ALA A 31 -8.16 -17.39 -2.92
C ALA A 31 -7.63 -17.56 -4.35
N TRP A 32 -8.17 -18.52 -5.11
CA TRP A 32 -7.68 -18.88 -6.44
C TRP A 32 -7.40 -17.70 -7.39
N PRO A 33 -8.32 -16.72 -7.58
CA PRO A 33 -8.12 -15.64 -8.55
C PRO A 33 -6.90 -14.76 -8.28
N THR A 34 -6.48 -14.63 -7.01
CA THR A 34 -5.37 -13.77 -6.61
C THR A 34 -4.07 -14.51 -6.33
N HIS A 35 -4.11 -15.84 -6.27
CA HIS A 35 -2.97 -16.68 -5.88
C HIS A 35 -2.61 -17.72 -6.96
N MET A 36 -3.28 -17.72 -8.11
CA MET A 36 -2.98 -18.63 -9.23
C MET A 36 -1.65 -18.31 -9.94
N ILE A 37 -1.19 -17.06 -9.90
CA ILE A 37 0.05 -16.65 -10.56
C ILE A 37 1.22 -16.86 -9.59
N PRO A 38 2.18 -17.76 -9.89
CA PRO A 38 3.33 -17.98 -9.01
C PRO A 38 4.10 -16.69 -8.75
N TYR A 39 4.66 -16.57 -7.55
CA TYR A 39 5.55 -15.46 -7.15
C TYR A 39 4.91 -14.07 -7.12
N PHE A 40 3.59 -13.97 -7.30
CA PHE A 40 2.85 -12.72 -7.17
C PHE A 40 1.81 -12.83 -6.05
N ASP A 41 1.79 -11.83 -5.16
CA ASP A 41 0.84 -11.78 -4.05
C ASP A 41 0.37 -10.35 -3.75
N GLY A 42 -0.65 -10.24 -2.90
CA GLY A 42 -1.21 -8.96 -2.48
C GLY A 42 -0.19 -8.03 -1.82
N ALA A 43 0.80 -8.55 -1.09
CA ALA A 43 1.85 -7.74 -0.48
C ALA A 43 2.73 -7.05 -1.53
N SER A 44 3.18 -7.80 -2.54
CA SER A 44 3.95 -7.29 -3.68
C SER A 44 3.17 -6.21 -4.42
N ALA A 45 1.88 -6.47 -4.70
CA ALA A 45 1.01 -5.50 -5.34
C ALA A 45 0.84 -4.22 -4.49
N PHE A 46 0.65 -4.38 -3.19
CA PHE A 46 0.46 -3.26 -2.26
C PHE A 46 1.69 -2.34 -2.18
N VAL A 47 2.90 -2.91 -2.10
CA VAL A 47 4.15 -2.15 -2.05
C VAL A 47 4.38 -1.36 -3.34
N LEU A 48 4.22 -2.02 -4.49
CA LEU A 48 4.37 -1.36 -5.81
C LEU A 48 3.34 -0.23 -5.99
N LEU A 49 2.06 -0.50 -5.73
CA LEU A 49 0.99 0.53 -5.82
C LEU A 49 1.23 1.69 -4.86
N SER A 50 1.78 1.43 -3.68
CA SER A 50 2.08 2.46 -2.69
C SER A 50 3.15 3.43 -3.18
N GLY A 51 4.24 2.90 -3.78
CA GLY A 51 5.26 3.74 -4.41
C GLY A 51 4.67 4.58 -5.54
N LEU A 52 3.90 3.94 -6.43
CA LEU A 52 3.26 4.59 -7.57
C LEU A 52 2.37 5.78 -7.16
N ILE A 53 1.44 5.55 -6.23
CA ILE A 53 0.53 6.61 -5.75
C ILE A 53 1.30 7.72 -5.06
N LEU A 54 2.30 7.37 -4.26
CA LEU A 54 3.11 8.36 -3.56
C LEU A 54 3.78 9.30 -4.57
N GLY A 55 4.33 8.76 -5.66
CA GLY A 55 4.94 9.56 -6.73
C GLY A 55 3.95 10.51 -7.39
N VAL A 56 2.78 9.99 -7.79
CA VAL A 56 1.73 10.79 -8.47
C VAL A 56 1.22 11.90 -7.55
N VAL A 57 0.95 11.59 -6.28
CA VAL A 57 0.33 12.53 -5.35
C VAL A 57 1.32 13.59 -4.87
N HIS A 58 2.55 13.18 -4.52
CA HIS A 58 3.55 14.12 -4.01
C HIS A 58 4.08 15.04 -5.10
N ARG A 59 4.19 14.58 -6.36
CA ARG A 59 4.50 15.48 -7.48
C ARG A 59 3.50 16.62 -7.57
N ARG A 60 2.20 16.31 -7.57
CA ARG A 60 1.14 17.35 -7.65
C ARG A 60 1.22 18.36 -6.52
N TRP A 61 1.59 17.96 -5.31
CA TRP A 61 1.76 18.89 -4.19
C TRP A 61 3.01 19.75 -4.34
N VAL A 62 4.11 19.16 -4.79
CA VAL A 62 5.35 19.90 -5.02
C VAL A 62 5.20 20.93 -6.13
N ASP A 63 4.55 20.55 -7.24
CA ASP A 63 4.28 21.43 -8.38
C ASP A 63 3.35 22.58 -7.98
N ARG A 64 2.31 22.30 -7.19
CA ARG A 64 1.32 23.31 -6.76
C ARG A 64 1.90 24.33 -5.78
N ASP A 65 2.71 23.89 -4.83
CA ASP A 65 3.21 24.74 -3.74
C ASP A 65 4.63 25.29 -4.06
N ASN A 66 5.15 25.02 -5.27
CA ASN A 66 6.52 25.32 -5.73
C ASN A 66 7.62 24.93 -4.72
N GLY A 67 7.39 23.86 -3.96
CA GLY A 67 8.19 23.54 -2.78
C GLY A 67 7.90 22.19 -2.15
N PHE A 68 8.76 21.77 -1.20
CA PHE A 68 8.65 20.46 -0.55
C PHE A 68 8.02 20.51 0.86
N SER A 69 7.74 21.69 1.41
CA SER A 69 7.25 21.85 2.80
C SER A 69 5.94 21.10 3.06
N THR A 70 4.89 21.36 2.29
CA THR A 70 3.58 20.68 2.43
C THR A 70 3.67 19.19 2.17
N SER A 71 4.45 18.81 1.14
CA SER A 71 4.70 17.42 0.76
C SER A 71 5.38 16.66 1.91
N ARG A 72 6.39 17.27 2.54
CA ARG A 72 7.10 16.76 3.72
C ARG A 72 6.18 16.64 4.92
N GLU A 73 5.41 17.68 5.27
CA GLU A 73 4.50 17.65 6.42
C GLU A 73 3.49 16.50 6.31
N ARG A 74 2.88 16.34 5.12
CA ARG A 74 1.92 15.27 4.86
C ARG A 74 2.57 13.89 4.89
N LEU A 75 3.81 13.78 4.39
CA LEU A 75 4.57 12.54 4.43
C LEU A 75 4.93 12.16 5.88
N VAL A 76 5.47 13.08 6.67
CA VAL A 76 5.82 12.85 8.08
C VAL A 76 4.58 12.47 8.89
N ARG A 77 3.47 13.16 8.72
CA ARG A 77 2.20 12.81 9.38
C ARG A 77 1.73 11.40 8.99
N ARG A 78 1.88 11.00 7.73
CA ARG A 78 1.54 9.65 7.28
C ARG A 78 2.47 8.60 7.88
N ILE A 79 3.77 8.86 7.92
CA ILE A 79 4.78 8.01 8.56
C ILE A 79 4.44 7.82 10.04
N ALA A 80 4.10 8.90 10.75
CA ALA A 80 3.71 8.84 12.15
C ALA A 80 2.45 7.98 12.37
N VAL A 81 1.43 8.11 11.51
CA VAL A 81 0.24 7.25 11.59
C VAL A 81 0.59 5.78 11.35
N ILE A 82 1.43 5.49 10.36
CA ILE A 82 1.89 4.11 10.09
C ILE A 82 2.62 3.54 11.30
N TYR A 83 3.55 4.30 11.89
CA TYR A 83 4.26 3.92 13.11
C TYR A 83 3.30 3.61 14.26
N LEU A 84 2.35 4.50 14.54
CA LEU A 84 1.36 4.29 15.60
C LEU A 84 0.47 3.08 15.35
N CYS A 85 0.05 2.85 14.10
CA CYS A 85 -0.70 1.65 13.73
C CYS A 85 0.14 0.38 13.95
N GLN A 86 1.43 0.40 13.62
CA GLN A 86 2.30 -0.74 13.82
C GLN A 86 2.55 -1.01 15.31
N VAL A 87 2.85 0.02 16.09
CA VAL A 87 2.99 -0.09 17.55
C VAL A 87 1.71 -0.63 18.18
N PHE A 88 0.54 -0.18 17.70
CA PHE A 88 -0.76 -0.71 18.13
C PHE A 88 -0.89 -2.21 17.82
N LEU A 89 -0.53 -2.67 16.61
CA LEU A 89 -0.56 -4.09 16.26
C LEU A 89 0.40 -4.92 17.13
N CYS A 90 1.62 -4.42 17.37
CA CYS A 90 2.59 -5.04 18.27
C CYS A 90 2.04 -5.12 19.71
N ALA A 91 1.38 -4.07 20.19
CA ALA A 91 0.77 -4.02 21.52
C ALA A 91 -0.39 -5.02 21.65
N VAL A 92 -1.25 -5.14 20.63
CA VAL A 92 -2.33 -6.13 20.59
C VAL A 92 -1.75 -7.55 20.63
N ALA A 93 -0.72 -7.83 19.82
CA ALA A 93 -0.04 -9.12 19.81
C ALA A 93 0.61 -9.43 21.18
N ALA A 94 1.26 -8.45 21.81
CA ALA A 94 1.85 -8.58 23.13
C ALA A 94 0.79 -8.84 24.22
N LEU A 95 -0.32 -8.09 24.21
CA LEU A 95 -1.43 -8.27 25.16
C LEU A 95 -2.04 -9.66 25.04
N ILE A 96 -2.28 -10.12 23.83
CA ILE A 96 -2.80 -11.47 23.57
C ILE A 96 -1.81 -12.53 24.04
N SER A 97 -0.52 -12.36 23.74
CA SER A 97 0.51 -13.28 24.21
C SER A 97 0.63 -13.33 25.73
N TYR A 98 0.32 -12.23 26.42
CA TYR A 98 0.31 -12.17 27.88
C TYR A 98 -0.95 -12.83 28.47
N ALA A 99 -2.12 -12.54 27.89
CA ALA A 99 -3.41 -12.96 28.42
C ALA A 99 -3.77 -14.42 28.09
N LEU A 100 -3.30 -14.93 26.94
CA LEU A 100 -3.68 -16.24 26.41
C LEU A 100 -2.39 -17.04 26.13
N PRO A 101 -2.06 -18.03 27.00
CA PRO A 101 -0.82 -18.78 26.90
C PRO A 101 -0.59 -19.73 25.70
N PRO A 102 -1.37 -19.80 24.59
CA PRO A 102 -0.85 -20.42 23.37
C PRO A 102 -0.32 -19.38 22.37
N ALA A 103 0.47 -18.39 22.82
CA ALA A 103 1.19 -17.45 21.94
C ALA A 103 1.98 -18.16 20.82
N ARG A 104 2.44 -19.40 21.09
CA ARG A 104 3.11 -20.26 20.11
C ARG A 104 2.24 -20.61 18.90
N GLN A 105 0.93 -20.77 19.05
CA GLN A 105 0.02 -21.04 17.93
C GLN A 105 -0.07 -19.87 16.94
N LEU A 106 0.30 -18.65 17.39
CA LEU A 106 0.39 -17.45 16.57
C LEU A 106 1.81 -17.22 16.02
N GLY A 107 2.74 -18.16 16.25
CA GLY A 107 4.15 -17.99 15.90
C GLY A 107 4.87 -16.93 16.73
N LEU A 108 4.37 -16.63 17.94
CA LEU A 108 4.92 -15.64 18.86
C LEU A 108 5.59 -16.31 20.06
N SER A 109 6.72 -15.75 20.50
CA SER A 109 7.32 -16.09 21.80
C SER A 109 6.46 -15.49 22.89
N PRO A 110 6.31 -16.14 24.07
CA PRO A 110 5.66 -15.49 25.20
C PRO A 110 6.31 -14.14 25.51
N ILE A 111 5.52 -13.07 25.51
CA ILE A 111 6.05 -11.71 25.72
C ILE A 111 6.75 -11.56 27.08
N GLY A 112 6.34 -12.32 28.10
CA GLY A 112 6.97 -12.33 29.43
C GLY A 112 8.38 -12.94 29.45
N GLU A 113 8.72 -13.75 28.45
CA GLU A 113 10.05 -14.35 28.27
C GLU A 113 10.96 -13.49 27.37
N THR A 114 10.42 -12.41 26.79
CA THR A 114 11.14 -11.56 25.85
C THR A 114 11.91 -10.46 26.59
N GLU A 115 13.19 -10.27 26.25
CA GLU A 115 13.99 -9.17 26.79
C GLU A 115 13.42 -7.80 26.38
N HIS A 116 13.18 -6.95 27.38
CA HIS A 116 12.64 -5.59 27.23
C HIS A 116 11.34 -5.54 26.39
N PRO A 117 10.22 -6.11 26.85
CA PRO A 117 9.01 -6.31 26.04
C PRO A 117 8.42 -5.00 25.50
N LEU A 118 8.44 -3.93 26.31
CA LEU A 118 7.98 -2.61 25.86
C LEU A 118 8.85 -2.05 24.73
N LEU A 119 10.17 -2.24 24.80
CA LEU A 119 11.08 -1.82 23.76
C LEU A 119 10.80 -2.58 22.46
N GLN A 120 10.54 -3.88 22.51
CA GLN A 120 10.20 -4.67 21.31
C GLN A 120 8.91 -4.18 20.65
N VAL A 121 7.92 -3.74 21.44
CA VAL A 121 6.67 -3.16 20.93
C VAL A 121 6.91 -1.80 20.28
N PHE A 122 7.59 -0.87 20.97
CA PHE A 122 7.85 0.47 20.43
C PHE A 122 8.86 0.47 19.27
N ALA A 123 9.83 -0.43 19.28
CA ALA A 123 10.77 -0.62 18.18
C ALA A 123 10.16 -1.41 17.01
N MET A 124 8.88 -1.82 17.09
CA MET A 124 8.18 -2.59 16.06
C MET A 124 8.87 -3.93 15.73
N ARG A 125 9.45 -4.58 16.74
CA ARG A 125 10.17 -5.86 16.62
C ARG A 125 9.35 -7.06 17.07
N TYR A 126 8.27 -6.86 17.82
CA TYR A 126 7.37 -7.94 18.23
C TYR A 126 6.23 -8.08 17.21
N LEU A 127 6.50 -8.77 16.10
CA LEU A 127 5.63 -8.76 14.92
C LEU A 127 4.69 -9.98 14.89
N PRO A 128 3.37 -9.77 14.88
CA PRO A 128 2.43 -10.85 14.58
C PRO A 128 2.48 -11.22 13.10
N ALA A 129 1.96 -12.40 12.76
CA ALA A 129 1.75 -12.81 11.38
C ALA A 129 1.00 -11.69 10.60
N GLY A 130 1.57 -11.29 9.46
CA GLY A 130 1.02 -10.21 8.64
C GLY A 130 1.31 -8.79 9.14
N GLY A 131 2.11 -8.58 10.20
CA GLY A 131 2.57 -7.26 10.64
C GLY A 131 3.82 -6.74 9.89
N GLU A 132 4.48 -7.61 9.15
CA GLU A 132 5.81 -7.38 8.56
C GLU A 132 5.80 -6.36 7.43
N ILE A 133 4.77 -6.43 6.57
CA ILE A 133 4.64 -5.56 5.40
C ILE A 133 4.42 -4.09 5.82
N LEU A 134 3.80 -3.85 6.97
CA LEU A 134 3.59 -2.49 7.47
C LEU A 134 4.88 -1.86 8.01
N VAL A 135 5.75 -2.63 8.67
CA VAL A 135 7.11 -2.19 9.05
C VAL A 135 7.95 -1.92 7.81
N LEU A 136 7.94 -2.84 6.84
CA LEU A 136 8.60 -2.63 5.55
C LEU A 136 8.11 -1.34 4.91
N TYR A 137 6.80 -1.14 4.88
CA TYR A 137 6.20 0.07 4.33
C TYR A 137 6.62 1.33 5.08
N PHE A 138 6.73 1.29 6.41
CA PHE A 138 7.28 2.38 7.22
C PHE A 138 8.71 2.75 6.78
N VAL A 139 9.60 1.76 6.64
CA VAL A 139 11.00 1.99 6.20
C VAL A 139 11.05 2.63 4.82
N LEU A 140 10.28 2.09 3.86
CA LEU A 140 10.21 2.62 2.49
C LEU A 140 9.65 4.05 2.45
N MET A 141 8.65 4.35 3.29
CA MET A 141 8.07 5.69 3.42
C MET A 141 9.06 6.69 4.02
N CYS A 142 9.87 6.27 4.99
CA CYS A 142 10.98 7.08 5.50
C CYS A 142 11.99 7.37 4.39
N GLY A 143 12.34 6.38 3.56
CA GLY A 143 13.18 6.57 2.38
C GLY A 143 12.62 7.62 1.40
N ALA A 144 11.29 7.69 1.25
CA ALA A 144 10.65 8.69 0.39
C ALA A 144 10.90 10.15 0.82
N LEU A 145 11.23 10.42 2.10
CA LEU A 145 11.62 11.76 2.58
C LEU A 145 12.89 12.26 1.89
N VAL A 146 13.79 11.35 1.50
CA VAL A 146 15.03 11.64 0.78
C VAL A 146 14.81 11.59 -0.73
N LEU A 147 14.07 10.58 -1.22
CA LEU A 147 13.87 10.35 -2.65
C LEU A 147 13.08 11.48 -3.33
N ILE A 148 12.04 12.03 -2.68
CA ILE A 148 11.22 13.08 -3.29
C ILE A 148 12.03 14.37 -3.57
N PRO A 149 12.82 14.92 -2.63
CA PRO A 149 13.74 16.02 -2.92
C PRO A 149 14.71 15.76 -4.07
N LEU A 150 15.24 14.53 -4.19
CA LEU A 150 16.14 14.15 -5.28
C LEU A 150 15.39 14.08 -6.63
N LEU A 151 14.15 13.55 -6.64
CA LEU A 151 13.28 13.54 -7.82
C LEU A 151 12.91 14.94 -8.30
N ARG A 152 12.71 15.89 -7.38
CA ARG A 152 12.51 17.31 -7.72
C ARG A 152 13.72 17.90 -8.45
N ARG A 153 14.94 17.45 -8.12
CA ARG A 153 16.18 17.81 -8.83
C ARG A 153 16.39 17.02 -10.13
N ASN A 154 15.37 16.31 -10.59
CA ASN A 154 15.40 15.46 -11.78
C ASN A 154 16.45 14.33 -11.73
N LEU A 155 16.90 13.93 -10.53
CA LEU A 155 17.90 12.86 -10.32
C LEU A 155 17.27 11.45 -10.36
N TRP A 156 16.28 11.24 -11.21
CA TRP A 156 15.54 9.97 -11.27
C TRP A 156 16.41 8.81 -11.75
N ALA A 157 17.31 9.03 -12.71
CA ALA A 157 18.17 7.96 -13.24
C ALA A 157 19.17 7.44 -12.20
N PRO A 158 19.91 8.30 -11.46
CA PRO A 158 20.73 7.86 -10.33
C PRO A 158 19.94 7.11 -9.26
N ILE A 159 18.71 7.54 -8.94
CA ILE A 159 17.84 6.85 -7.97
C ILE A 159 17.55 5.41 -8.42
N ILE A 160 17.22 5.21 -9.70
CA ILE A 160 16.98 3.87 -10.25
C ILE A 160 18.27 3.05 -10.24
N ALA A 161 19.40 3.62 -10.65
CA ALA A 161 20.69 2.93 -10.64
C ALA A 161 21.07 2.45 -9.22
N VAL A 162 20.90 3.31 -8.21
CA VAL A 162 21.15 2.97 -6.80
C VAL A 162 20.16 1.90 -6.32
N SER A 163 18.89 1.99 -6.70
CA SER A 163 17.86 1.00 -6.35
C SER A 163 18.18 -0.39 -6.93
N VAL A 164 18.62 -0.45 -8.20
CA VAL A 164 19.07 -1.70 -8.83
C VAL A 164 20.34 -2.23 -8.18
N GLY A 165 21.33 -1.38 -7.93
CA GLY A 165 22.56 -1.79 -7.25
C GLY A 165 22.31 -2.33 -5.84
N LEU A 166 21.44 -1.67 -5.08
CA LEU A 166 21.02 -2.11 -3.75
C LEU A 166 20.27 -3.45 -3.80
N TYR A 167 19.40 -3.65 -4.79
CA TYR A 167 18.72 -4.92 -5.00
C TYR A 167 19.72 -6.05 -5.31
N VAL A 168 20.65 -5.82 -6.24
CA VAL A 168 21.69 -6.81 -6.59
C VAL A 168 22.54 -7.16 -5.36
N TRP A 169 22.93 -6.16 -4.56
CA TRP A 169 23.64 -6.41 -3.31
C TRP A 169 22.81 -7.22 -2.31
N ALA A 170 21.53 -6.88 -2.16
CA ALA A 170 20.62 -7.60 -1.27
C ALA A 170 20.42 -9.07 -1.66
N ILE A 171 20.55 -9.42 -2.94
CA ILE A 171 20.42 -10.80 -3.41
C ILE A 171 21.75 -11.58 -3.30
N LEU A 172 22.88 -10.94 -3.61
CA LEU A 172 24.16 -11.64 -3.68
C LEU A 172 24.84 -11.78 -2.32
N ALA A 173 24.73 -10.78 -1.45
CA ALA A 173 25.39 -10.76 -0.15
C ALA A 173 24.65 -9.85 0.84
N PRO A 174 23.42 -10.23 1.27
CA PRO A 174 22.63 -9.41 2.19
C PRO A 174 23.31 -9.30 3.56
N PRO A 175 23.69 -8.09 4.01
CA PRO A 175 24.06 -7.88 5.40
C PRO A 175 22.86 -8.12 6.31
N ALA A 176 23.09 -8.56 7.55
CA ALA A 176 22.01 -8.88 8.50
C ALA A 176 21.02 -7.71 8.74
N TRP A 177 21.48 -6.45 8.64
CA TRP A 177 20.65 -5.26 8.83
C TRP A 177 19.75 -4.92 7.63
N PHE A 178 19.86 -5.63 6.51
CA PHE A 178 18.85 -5.60 5.45
C PHE A 178 17.56 -6.30 5.86
N MET A 179 17.66 -7.20 6.84
CA MET A 179 16.53 -7.96 7.32
C MET A 179 15.82 -7.20 8.42
N LEU A 180 14.50 -7.07 8.30
CA LEU A 180 13.69 -6.50 9.37
C LEU A 180 13.76 -7.41 10.60
N PRO A 181 14.19 -6.89 11.77
CA PRO A 181 14.34 -7.69 12.95
C PRO A 181 12.97 -8.05 13.52
N ASN A 182 12.80 -9.33 13.87
CA ASN A 182 11.62 -9.83 14.55
C ASN A 182 12.08 -10.63 15.77
N ALA A 183 11.51 -10.32 16.93
CA ALA A 183 11.78 -11.00 18.19
C ALA A 183 11.01 -12.32 18.32
N SER A 184 10.14 -12.65 17.36
CA SER A 184 9.43 -13.93 17.35
C SER A 184 10.33 -15.09 16.89
N PRO A 185 9.99 -16.35 17.23
CA PRO A 185 10.75 -17.53 16.81
C PRO A 185 10.81 -17.71 15.29
N ALA A 186 9.91 -17.07 14.55
CA ALA A 186 9.90 -17.08 13.09
C ALA A 186 11.13 -16.36 12.48
N GLY A 187 11.84 -15.55 13.28
CA GLY A 187 13.04 -14.86 12.84
C GLY A 187 12.76 -13.70 11.88
N ALA A 188 13.82 -13.21 11.24
CA ALA A 188 13.78 -12.11 10.28
C ALA A 188 12.74 -12.30 9.17
N THR A 189 12.04 -11.21 8.81
CA THR A 189 10.75 -11.32 8.10
C THR A 189 10.75 -10.80 6.67
N ALA A 190 11.48 -9.72 6.39
CA ALA A 190 11.62 -9.19 5.03
C ALA A 190 12.93 -8.44 4.84
N ASN A 191 13.54 -8.63 3.68
CA ASN A 191 14.73 -7.92 3.23
C ASN A 191 14.33 -6.55 2.65
N TRP A 192 14.37 -5.48 3.44
CA TRP A 192 13.86 -4.18 2.99
C TRP A 192 14.63 -3.63 1.77
N ALA A 193 15.92 -3.99 1.65
CA ALA A 193 16.80 -3.58 0.55
C ALA A 193 16.47 -4.30 -0.76
N ALA A 194 15.89 -5.49 -0.71
CA ALA A 194 15.36 -6.18 -1.87
C ALA A 194 13.96 -5.64 -2.24
N TRP A 195 13.06 -5.55 -1.26
CA TRP A 195 11.68 -5.11 -1.45
C TRP A 195 11.54 -3.66 -1.96
N GLN A 196 12.52 -2.78 -1.69
CA GLN A 196 12.53 -1.42 -2.25
C GLN A 196 12.57 -1.41 -3.80
N ALA A 197 12.98 -2.49 -4.46
CA ALA A 197 12.98 -2.62 -5.93
C ALA A 197 11.56 -2.60 -6.53
N LEU A 198 10.51 -2.85 -5.74
CA LEU A 198 9.13 -2.57 -6.15
C LEU A 198 8.78 -1.10 -5.94
N PHE A 199 9.12 -0.56 -4.78
CA PHE A 199 8.65 0.74 -4.32
C PHE A 199 9.35 1.91 -5.01
N VAL A 200 10.69 1.90 -5.10
CA VAL A 200 11.47 3.02 -5.60
C VAL A 200 11.23 3.24 -7.09
N PRO A 201 11.31 2.23 -7.97
CA PRO A 201 10.98 2.45 -9.38
C PRO A 201 9.51 2.82 -9.59
N ALA A 202 8.58 2.29 -8.79
CA ALA A 202 7.19 2.70 -8.84
C ALA A 202 7.00 4.16 -8.41
N LEU A 203 7.71 4.62 -7.38
CA LEU A 203 7.76 6.01 -6.97
C LEU A 203 8.26 6.91 -8.11
N VAL A 204 9.33 6.51 -8.81
CA VAL A 204 9.86 7.24 -9.96
C VAL A 204 8.84 7.28 -11.11
N ILE A 205 8.23 6.16 -11.47
CA ILE A 205 7.20 6.08 -12.51
C ILE A 205 6.00 6.95 -12.14
N GLY A 206 5.56 6.90 -10.88
CA GLY A 206 4.48 7.74 -10.37
C GLY A 206 4.83 9.22 -10.42
N TRP A 207 6.07 9.57 -10.08
CA TRP A 207 6.57 10.93 -10.22
C TRP A 207 6.61 11.35 -11.69
N LYS A 208 7.07 10.51 -12.61
CA LYS A 208 7.14 10.79 -14.06
C LYS A 208 5.84 10.46 -14.82
N TRP A 209 4.74 10.22 -14.10
CA TRP A 209 3.51 9.67 -14.68
C TRP A 209 2.96 10.50 -15.84
N GLN A 210 2.97 11.84 -15.69
CA GLN A 210 2.53 12.78 -16.73
C GLN A 210 3.60 12.97 -17.81
N ASP A 211 4.88 13.17 -17.42
CA ASP A 211 5.99 13.38 -18.37
C ASP A 211 6.16 12.23 -19.36
N TRP A 212 5.95 11.00 -18.90
CA TRP A 212 6.09 9.80 -19.73
C TRP A 212 4.78 9.36 -20.36
N SER A 213 3.69 10.12 -20.15
CA SER A 213 2.34 9.82 -20.64
C SER A 213 1.95 8.36 -20.37
N ILE A 214 2.30 7.85 -19.17
CA ILE A 214 2.06 6.45 -18.77
C ILE A 214 0.58 6.10 -18.92
N ASP A 215 -0.24 7.10 -18.66
CA ASP A 215 -1.68 7.06 -18.72
C ASP A 215 -2.21 6.78 -20.14
N ALA A 216 -1.58 7.34 -21.17
CA ALA A 216 -1.90 7.09 -22.57
C ALA A 216 -1.33 5.73 -23.02
N ARG A 217 -0.12 5.38 -22.58
CA ARG A 217 0.52 4.09 -22.87
C ARG A 217 -0.30 2.91 -22.35
N LEU A 218 -0.79 2.97 -21.11
CA LEU A 218 -1.62 1.90 -20.51
C LEU A 218 -2.96 1.70 -21.22
N ARG A 219 -3.45 2.69 -21.99
CA ARG A 219 -4.67 2.57 -22.81
C ARG A 219 -4.40 2.00 -24.19
N SER A 220 -3.14 1.86 -24.58
CA SER A 220 -2.80 1.29 -25.87
C SER A 220 -3.13 -0.21 -25.89
N PRO A 221 -3.90 -0.71 -26.87
CA PRO A 221 -4.21 -2.13 -26.97
C PRO A 221 -2.93 -2.96 -27.14
N ARG A 222 -1.90 -2.42 -27.77
CA ARG A 222 -0.59 -3.07 -27.90
C ARG A 222 0.07 -3.29 -26.54
N VAL A 223 0.06 -2.27 -25.69
CA VAL A 223 0.63 -2.37 -24.34
C VAL A 223 -0.17 -3.37 -23.49
N LEU A 224 -1.51 -3.33 -23.57
CA LEU A 224 -2.35 -4.32 -22.89
C LEU A 224 -2.03 -5.75 -23.34
N LEU A 225 -1.93 -5.99 -24.66
CA LEU A 225 -1.59 -7.31 -25.20
C LEU A 225 -0.20 -7.77 -24.72
N VAL A 226 0.80 -6.89 -24.73
CA VAL A 226 2.14 -7.20 -24.23
C VAL A 226 2.11 -7.55 -22.73
N LEU A 227 1.35 -6.80 -21.92
CA LEU A 227 1.22 -7.05 -20.49
C LEU A 227 0.49 -8.38 -20.19
N LEU A 228 -0.55 -8.70 -20.97
CA LEU A 228 -1.27 -9.97 -20.85
C LEU A 228 -0.40 -11.16 -21.29
N ALA A 229 0.31 -11.03 -22.42
CA ALA A 229 1.25 -12.03 -22.90
C ALA A 229 2.41 -12.24 -21.91
N GLY A 230 2.96 -11.16 -21.36
CA GLY A 230 3.97 -11.21 -20.30
C GLY A 230 3.44 -11.89 -19.04
N THR A 231 2.18 -11.63 -18.66
CA THR A 231 1.54 -12.28 -17.50
C THR A 231 1.39 -13.78 -17.73
N ALA A 232 0.96 -14.18 -18.93
CA ALA A 232 0.89 -15.59 -19.31
C ALA A 232 2.29 -16.25 -19.32
N ALA A 233 3.30 -15.56 -19.83
CA ALA A 233 4.68 -16.04 -19.82
C ALA A 233 5.23 -16.20 -18.39
N ALA A 234 4.99 -15.23 -17.51
CA ALA A 234 5.35 -15.29 -16.10
C ALA A 234 4.64 -16.44 -15.39
N PHE A 235 3.36 -16.69 -15.71
CA PHE A 235 2.62 -17.83 -15.19
C PHE A 235 3.24 -19.17 -15.63
N VAL A 236 3.50 -19.35 -16.93
CA VAL A 236 4.09 -20.59 -17.47
C VAL A 236 5.49 -20.82 -16.92
N ALA A 237 6.36 -19.80 -16.97
CA ALA A 237 7.72 -19.88 -16.44
C ALA A 237 7.73 -20.14 -14.94
N GLY A 238 6.85 -19.46 -14.19
CA GLY A 238 6.71 -19.67 -12.75
C GLY A 238 6.34 -21.10 -12.41
N ARG A 239 5.32 -21.66 -13.10
CA ARG A 239 4.89 -23.05 -12.93
C ARG A 239 5.98 -24.06 -13.30
N ALA A 240 6.81 -23.74 -14.28
CA ALA A 240 7.93 -24.60 -14.67
C ALA A 240 9.05 -24.61 -13.63
N VAL A 241 9.21 -23.56 -12.82
CA VAL A 241 10.26 -23.45 -11.78
C VAL A 241 9.78 -23.91 -10.41
N THR A 242 8.49 -23.74 -10.08
CA THR A 242 7.94 -24.07 -8.76
C THR A 242 8.26 -25.52 -8.35
N GLY A 243 8.77 -25.70 -7.13
CA GLY A 243 9.15 -27.01 -6.59
C GLY A 243 10.48 -27.57 -7.09
N ARG A 244 11.26 -26.80 -7.86
CA ARG A 244 12.64 -27.14 -8.25
C ARG A 244 13.65 -26.43 -7.35
N ALA A 245 14.91 -26.87 -7.33
CA ALA A 245 15.97 -26.22 -6.55
C ALA A 245 16.11 -24.69 -6.85
N ALA A 246 15.88 -24.28 -8.09
CA ALA A 246 15.91 -22.87 -8.47
C ALA A 246 14.81 -22.02 -7.81
N ASP A 247 13.74 -22.64 -7.30
CA ASP A 247 12.61 -21.98 -6.63
C ASP A 247 13.04 -21.31 -5.32
N GLU A 248 13.96 -21.94 -4.58
CA GLU A 248 14.48 -21.41 -3.31
C GLU A 248 15.12 -20.04 -3.46
N PHE A 249 15.79 -19.80 -4.59
CA PHE A 249 16.41 -18.52 -4.91
C PHE A 249 15.47 -17.59 -5.69
N LEU A 250 14.84 -18.09 -6.76
CA LEU A 250 14.04 -17.25 -7.66
C LEU A 250 12.72 -16.80 -7.03
N GLY A 251 12.11 -17.68 -6.25
CA GLY A 251 10.81 -17.50 -5.60
C GLY A 251 10.89 -17.02 -4.15
N ALA A 252 12.10 -16.86 -3.60
CA ALA A 252 12.35 -16.48 -2.21
C ALA A 252 11.47 -15.29 -1.78
N LYS A 253 10.59 -15.49 -0.79
CA LYS A 253 9.67 -14.43 -0.34
C LYS A 253 10.37 -13.37 0.52
N ILE A 254 11.18 -13.81 1.46
CA ILE A 254 11.85 -12.95 2.44
C ILE A 254 12.85 -12.04 1.72
N ASP A 255 13.71 -12.63 0.89
CA ASP A 255 14.71 -11.92 0.07
C ASP A 255 14.16 -11.32 -1.22
N PHE A 256 12.86 -11.51 -1.48
CA PHE A 256 12.16 -11.01 -2.65
C PHE A 256 12.87 -11.36 -3.97
N GLY A 257 13.00 -12.66 -4.22
CA GLY A 257 13.76 -13.22 -5.32
C GLY A 257 13.38 -12.69 -6.72
N PRO A 258 14.27 -12.80 -7.72
CA PRO A 258 14.09 -12.17 -9.02
C PRO A 258 12.78 -12.50 -9.74
N ALA A 259 12.25 -13.72 -9.60
CA ALA A 259 10.99 -14.08 -10.26
C ALA A 259 9.80 -13.30 -9.67
N ARG A 260 9.83 -12.95 -8.37
CA ARG A 260 8.80 -12.11 -7.73
C ARG A 260 8.80 -10.69 -8.28
N ILE A 261 9.99 -10.10 -8.50
CA ILE A 261 10.11 -8.78 -9.13
C ILE A 261 9.51 -8.79 -10.52
N VAL A 262 9.92 -9.75 -11.36
CA VAL A 262 9.43 -9.84 -12.74
C VAL A 262 7.92 -10.03 -12.76
N ALA A 263 7.39 -10.96 -11.96
CA ALA A 263 5.96 -11.19 -11.84
C ALA A 263 5.22 -9.91 -11.41
N ALA A 264 5.68 -9.22 -10.36
CA ALA A 264 5.05 -8.00 -9.89
C ALA A 264 5.02 -6.87 -10.94
N TRP A 265 6.11 -6.67 -11.67
CA TRP A 265 6.23 -5.62 -12.68
C TRP A 265 5.48 -5.90 -13.98
N VAL A 266 5.02 -7.13 -14.19
CA VAL A 266 4.23 -7.52 -15.37
C VAL A 266 2.75 -7.67 -15.01
N VAL A 267 2.46 -8.43 -13.95
CA VAL A 267 1.09 -8.76 -13.54
C VAL A 267 0.33 -7.53 -13.07
N LEU A 268 0.94 -6.70 -12.22
CA LEU A 268 0.22 -5.56 -11.64
C LEU A 268 -0.15 -4.50 -12.70
N PRO A 269 0.74 -4.09 -13.63
CA PRO A 269 0.32 -3.23 -14.73
C PRO A 269 -0.76 -3.85 -15.62
N ALA A 270 -0.73 -5.18 -15.85
CA ALA A 270 -1.79 -5.88 -16.58
C ALA A 270 -3.13 -5.75 -15.83
N VAL A 271 -3.15 -6.01 -14.52
CA VAL A 271 -4.32 -5.83 -13.66
C VAL A 271 -4.83 -4.39 -13.71
N LEU A 272 -3.95 -3.40 -13.61
CA LEU A 272 -4.34 -1.99 -13.72
C LEU A 272 -4.94 -1.64 -15.08
N ALA A 273 -4.38 -2.15 -16.16
CA ALA A 273 -4.90 -1.92 -17.51
C ALA A 273 -6.28 -2.57 -17.69
N VAL A 274 -6.45 -3.82 -17.23
CA VAL A 274 -7.73 -4.54 -17.25
C VAL A 274 -8.78 -3.84 -16.40
N ILE A 275 -8.47 -3.50 -15.14
CA ILE A 275 -9.41 -2.76 -14.27
C ILE A 275 -9.78 -1.41 -14.92
N THR A 276 -8.81 -0.70 -15.49
CA THR A 276 -9.08 0.58 -16.18
C THR A 276 -10.03 0.38 -17.36
N LEU A 277 -9.85 -0.68 -18.15
CA LEU A 277 -10.75 -1.03 -19.25
C LEU A 277 -12.14 -1.36 -18.72
N LEU A 278 -12.24 -2.27 -17.75
CA LEU A 278 -13.50 -2.75 -17.20
C LEU A 278 -14.30 -1.63 -16.50
N LEU A 279 -13.63 -0.65 -15.89
CA LEU A 279 -14.29 0.52 -15.29
C LEU A 279 -15.00 1.43 -16.30
N HIS A 280 -14.91 1.19 -17.61
CA HIS A 280 -15.79 1.87 -18.58
C HIS A 280 -17.22 1.31 -18.55
N TYR A 281 -17.43 0.10 -18.06
CA TYR A 281 -18.75 -0.52 -17.98
C TYR A 281 -19.40 -0.24 -16.62
N GLY A 282 -20.61 0.33 -16.64
CA GLY A 282 -21.32 0.75 -15.42
C GLY A 282 -21.67 -0.39 -14.46
N TRP A 283 -21.83 -1.63 -14.94
CA TRP A 283 -22.01 -2.80 -14.07
C TRP A 283 -20.73 -3.11 -13.28
N PHE A 284 -19.57 -3.00 -13.92
CA PHE A 284 -18.29 -3.27 -13.26
C PHE A 284 -17.91 -2.15 -12.30
N GLN A 285 -18.25 -0.89 -12.60
CA GLN A 285 -18.10 0.21 -11.63
C GLN A 285 -18.83 -0.08 -10.31
N ARG A 286 -20.05 -0.64 -10.38
CA ARG A 286 -20.82 -1.05 -9.20
C ARG A 286 -20.16 -2.24 -8.49
N ALA A 287 -19.76 -3.26 -9.25
CA ALA A 287 -19.10 -4.45 -8.70
C ALA A 287 -17.73 -4.15 -8.06
N ALA A 288 -16.98 -3.19 -8.60
CA ALA A 288 -15.68 -2.76 -8.08
C ALA A 288 -15.79 -1.84 -6.87
N HIS A 289 -16.98 -1.33 -6.54
CA HIS A 289 -17.17 -0.35 -5.48
C HIS A 289 -16.64 -0.80 -4.11
N PRO A 290 -16.87 -2.04 -3.63
CA PRO A 290 -16.28 -2.50 -2.37
C PRO A 290 -14.74 -2.44 -2.39
N PHE A 291 -14.12 -2.87 -3.50
CA PHE A 291 -12.66 -2.83 -3.65
C PHE A 291 -12.12 -1.40 -3.71
N VAL A 292 -12.79 -0.49 -4.43
CA VAL A 292 -12.43 0.94 -4.44
C VAL A 292 -12.50 1.52 -3.03
N MET A 293 -13.59 1.22 -2.31
CA MET A 293 -13.81 1.73 -0.96
C MET A 293 -12.76 1.24 0.03
N VAL A 294 -12.47 -0.06 0.03
CA VAL A 294 -11.38 -0.66 0.81
C VAL A 294 -10.03 -0.06 0.41
N GLY A 295 -9.73 0.05 -0.88
CA GLY A 295 -8.45 0.55 -1.38
C GLY A 295 -8.16 2.02 -1.08
N THR A 296 -9.18 2.90 -1.14
CA THR A 296 -9.02 4.30 -0.73
C THR A 296 -8.63 4.45 0.74
N ARG A 297 -8.95 3.44 1.57
CA ARG A 297 -8.67 3.36 3.01
C ARG A 297 -7.83 2.13 3.36
N SER A 298 -6.92 1.75 2.46
CA SER A 298 -6.23 0.46 2.59
C SER A 298 -5.42 0.32 3.88
N LEU A 299 -4.97 1.41 4.51
CA LEU A 299 -4.29 1.36 5.81
C LEU A 299 -5.25 0.91 6.91
N ASP A 300 -6.44 1.48 6.98
CA ASP A 300 -7.48 1.08 7.93
C ASP A 300 -7.85 -0.38 7.75
N SER A 301 -8.11 -0.79 6.50
CA SER A 301 -8.45 -2.18 6.18
C SER A 301 -7.30 -3.14 6.50
N TYR A 302 -6.05 -2.71 6.28
CA TYR A 302 -4.87 -3.48 6.68
C TYR A 302 -4.79 -3.65 8.20
N VAL A 303 -4.95 -2.57 8.97
CA VAL A 303 -4.89 -2.66 10.44
C VAL A 303 -6.03 -3.52 10.96
N LEU A 304 -7.25 -3.34 10.43
CA LEU A 304 -8.41 -4.13 10.82
C LEU A 304 -8.23 -5.62 10.51
N GLN A 305 -7.84 -5.98 9.28
CA GLN A 305 -7.58 -7.38 8.93
C GLN A 305 -6.45 -7.97 9.80
N SER A 306 -5.40 -7.21 10.13
CA SER A 306 -4.29 -7.69 10.95
C SER A 306 -4.74 -7.96 12.38
N VAL A 307 -5.55 -7.09 12.98
CA VAL A 307 -6.15 -7.36 14.29
C VAL A 307 -7.01 -8.63 14.25
N LEU A 308 -7.84 -8.77 13.22
CA LEU A 308 -8.70 -9.95 13.05
C LEU A 308 -7.89 -11.23 12.79
N LEU A 309 -6.77 -11.12 12.08
CA LEU A 309 -5.85 -12.23 11.84
C LEU A 309 -5.22 -12.74 13.14
N ILE A 310 -4.94 -11.85 14.07
CA ILE A 310 -4.39 -12.23 15.38
C ILE A 310 -5.50 -12.81 16.27
N THR A 311 -6.70 -12.23 16.27
CA THR A 311 -7.75 -12.57 17.24
C THR A 311 -8.63 -13.75 16.84
N ILE A 312 -9.01 -13.88 15.56
CA ILE A 312 -9.97 -14.90 15.13
C ILE A 312 -9.46 -16.33 15.34
N PRO A 313 -8.19 -16.69 14.99
CA PRO A 313 -7.70 -18.06 15.17
C PRO A 313 -7.75 -18.54 16.62
N ILE A 314 -7.64 -17.61 17.58
CA ILE A 314 -7.70 -17.87 19.01
C ILE A 314 -9.13 -18.19 19.44
N VAL A 315 -10.09 -17.40 18.96
CA VAL A 315 -11.50 -17.53 19.34
C VAL A 315 -12.16 -18.73 18.67
N LEU A 316 -11.83 -18.99 17.39
CA LEU A 316 -12.47 -20.03 16.59
C LEU A 316 -11.71 -21.36 16.51
N ILE A 317 -10.52 -21.44 17.14
CA ILE A 317 -9.61 -22.60 17.23
C ILE A 317 -9.30 -23.24 15.86
N GLN A 318 -8.06 -23.08 15.40
CA GLN A 318 -7.54 -23.73 14.18
C GLN A 318 -7.15 -25.21 14.43
N PRO A 319 -7.18 -26.08 13.40
CA PRO A 319 -7.50 -25.81 12.00
C PRO A 319 -9.02 -25.80 11.71
N TRP A 320 -9.45 -25.00 10.73
CA TRP A 320 -10.84 -24.98 10.25
C TRP A 320 -11.03 -25.56 8.83
N GLY A 321 -12.21 -26.10 8.55
CA GLY A 321 -12.56 -26.61 7.21
C GLY A 321 -12.83 -25.50 6.17
N PRO A 322 -12.84 -25.82 4.86
CA PRO A 322 -12.95 -24.83 3.77
C PRO A 322 -14.17 -23.91 3.84
N ALA A 323 -15.32 -24.42 4.29
CA ALA A 323 -16.53 -23.62 4.45
C ALA A 323 -16.39 -22.53 5.52
N ARG A 324 -15.80 -22.87 6.68
CA ARG A 324 -15.55 -21.91 7.76
C ARG A 324 -14.49 -20.90 7.36
N ALA A 325 -13.41 -21.34 6.71
CA ALA A 325 -12.39 -20.46 6.13
C ALA A 325 -13.00 -19.42 5.17
N THR A 326 -13.88 -19.86 4.28
CA THR A 326 -14.60 -19.00 3.33
C THR A 326 -15.50 -18.00 4.05
N LEU A 327 -16.30 -18.46 5.02
CA LEU A 327 -17.21 -17.60 5.79
C LEU A 327 -16.44 -16.52 6.55
N VAL A 328 -15.36 -16.90 7.24
CA VAL A 328 -14.50 -15.96 7.98
C VAL A 328 -13.87 -14.95 7.03
N THR A 329 -13.33 -15.41 5.90
CA THR A 329 -12.73 -14.52 4.90
C THR A 329 -13.74 -13.49 4.39
N LEU A 330 -14.94 -13.92 4.02
CA LEU A 330 -16.01 -13.02 3.59
C LEU A 330 -16.44 -12.06 4.70
N ALA A 331 -16.51 -12.52 5.96
CA ALA A 331 -16.83 -11.67 7.10
C ALA A 331 -15.75 -10.59 7.34
N VAL A 332 -14.47 -10.94 7.25
CA VAL A 332 -13.35 -9.98 7.37
C VAL A 332 -13.39 -8.95 6.25
N LEU A 333 -13.66 -9.37 5.01
CA LEU A 333 -13.81 -8.47 3.86
C LEU A 333 -15.01 -7.54 4.01
N ALA A 334 -16.15 -8.07 4.46
CA ALA A 334 -17.35 -7.30 4.74
C ALA A 334 -17.10 -6.28 5.85
N ALA A 335 -16.37 -6.65 6.92
CA ALA A 335 -15.97 -5.73 7.98
C ALA A 335 -15.07 -4.60 7.45
N CYS A 336 -14.08 -4.92 6.61
CA CYS A 336 -13.22 -3.92 5.98
C CYS A 336 -14.00 -2.95 5.09
N TRP A 337 -14.95 -3.46 4.31
CA TRP A 337 -15.79 -2.63 3.45
C TRP A 337 -16.78 -1.78 4.26
N ALA A 338 -17.49 -2.37 5.22
CA ALA A 338 -18.43 -1.67 6.09
C ALA A 338 -17.73 -0.54 6.87
N TRP A 339 -16.52 -0.80 7.38
CA TRP A 339 -15.71 0.24 8.02
C TRP A 339 -15.36 1.38 7.07
N ALA A 340 -14.98 1.06 5.83
CA ALA A 340 -14.65 2.07 4.82
C ALA A 340 -15.86 2.94 4.44
N GLU A 341 -17.06 2.34 4.31
CA GLU A 341 -18.32 3.05 4.08
C GLU A 341 -18.72 3.91 5.27
N PHE A 342 -18.69 3.36 6.48
CA PHE A 342 -18.98 4.09 7.70
C PHE A 342 -18.13 5.35 7.80
N ARG A 343 -16.81 5.23 7.60
CA ARG A 343 -15.89 6.37 7.59
C ARG A 343 -16.21 7.42 6.52
N LYS A 344 -16.62 6.98 5.33
CA LYS A 344 -17.03 7.89 4.25
C LYS A 344 -18.30 8.64 4.65
N TRP A 345 -19.30 7.92 5.16
CA TRP A 345 -20.55 8.48 5.64
C TRP A 345 -20.33 9.47 6.79
N SER A 346 -19.47 9.16 7.77
CA SER A 346 -19.14 10.06 8.89
C SER A 346 -18.29 11.28 8.49
N GLY A 347 -17.84 11.38 7.23
CA GLY A 347 -16.98 12.47 6.76
C GLY A 347 -15.55 12.41 7.32
N TRP A 348 -15.09 11.24 7.73
CA TRP A 348 -13.74 11.00 8.26
C TRP A 348 -12.81 10.66 7.10
N SER A 349 -12.38 11.68 6.36
CA SER A 349 -11.59 11.52 5.13
C SER A 349 -10.26 10.79 5.34
N LYS A 350 -9.56 11.03 6.47
CA LYS A 350 -8.27 10.39 6.83
C LYS A 350 -8.13 10.26 8.35
N LEU A 351 -7.41 9.25 8.86
CA LEU A 351 -7.16 9.05 10.32
C LEU A 351 -6.65 10.31 11.02
N HIS A 352 -5.90 11.15 10.31
CA HIS A 352 -5.30 12.37 10.85
C HIS A 352 -6.11 13.65 10.58
N GLN A 353 -7.32 13.57 10.02
CA GLN A 353 -8.16 14.73 9.75
C GLN A 353 -9.42 14.69 10.62
N ARG A 354 -9.75 15.82 11.25
CA ARG A 354 -11.01 15.96 11.99
C ARG A 354 -12.21 15.81 11.03
N PRO A 355 -13.33 15.24 11.49
CA PRO A 355 -14.50 15.02 10.65
C PRO A 355 -15.06 16.32 10.07
N ALA A 356 -15.34 16.36 8.77
CA ALA A 356 -15.89 17.55 8.12
C ALA A 356 -17.27 17.95 8.70
N ARG A 357 -18.07 16.97 9.12
CA ARG A 357 -19.40 17.18 9.73
C ARG A 357 -19.37 17.85 11.11
N PHE A 358 -18.22 17.85 11.80
CA PHE A 358 -18.05 18.51 13.11
C PHE A 358 -17.19 19.77 13.03
N ARG A 359 -16.81 20.20 11.82
CA ARG A 359 -16.12 21.47 11.64
C ARG A 359 -17.18 22.56 11.71
N LYS A 360 -17.26 23.28 12.84
CA LYS A 360 -18.08 24.49 12.94
C LYS A 360 -17.71 25.39 11.76
N THR A 361 -18.68 25.68 10.90
CA THR A 361 -18.55 26.65 9.81
C THR A 361 -18.10 27.96 10.46
N ALA A 362 -16.92 28.46 10.10
CA ALA A 362 -16.53 29.80 10.51
C ALA A 362 -17.58 30.77 9.92
N PRO A 363 -18.07 31.76 10.69
CA PRO A 363 -18.98 32.75 10.13
C PRO A 363 -18.32 33.41 8.93
N ALA A 364 -19.10 33.62 7.87
CA ALA A 364 -18.63 34.27 6.66
C ALA A 364 -17.97 35.62 7.02
N PRO A 365 -16.86 36.00 6.38
CA PRO A 365 -16.32 37.34 6.55
C PRO A 365 -17.41 38.35 6.21
N ALA A 366 -17.63 39.31 7.10
CA ALA A 366 -18.59 40.38 6.87
C ALA A 366 -18.29 41.07 5.53
N PRO A 367 -19.30 41.36 4.70
CA PRO A 367 -19.09 42.08 3.45
C PRO A 367 -18.38 43.40 3.77
N LEU A 368 -17.23 43.61 3.14
CA LEU A 368 -16.53 44.90 3.16
C LEU A 368 -17.53 45.94 2.67
N ALA A 369 -17.87 46.89 3.53
CA ALA A 369 -18.69 48.03 3.18
C ALA A 369 -18.05 48.70 1.95
N SER A 370 -18.82 48.75 0.87
CA SER A 370 -18.47 49.54 -0.32
C SER A 370 -18.37 51.00 0.11
N THR A 371 -17.16 51.50 0.29
CA THR A 371 -16.90 52.94 0.26
C THR A 371 -17.28 53.42 -1.13
N GLY A 372 -18.42 54.09 -1.21
CA GLY A 372 -18.86 54.81 -2.40
C GLY A 372 -17.95 56.00 -2.71
N ASP A 373 -18.27 56.59 -3.85
CA ASP A 373 -17.75 57.84 -4.44
C ASP A 373 -16.46 57.73 -5.29
N GLU A 374 -16.63 57.22 -6.51
CA GLU A 374 -15.93 57.78 -7.68
C GLU A 374 -16.97 58.40 -8.65
N PRO A 375 -16.92 59.72 -8.93
CA PRO A 375 -17.74 60.32 -9.96
C PRO A 375 -17.19 60.03 -11.37
N SER A 376 -18.12 59.72 -12.29
CA SER A 376 -17.89 59.38 -13.70
C SER A 376 -17.52 60.61 -14.57
N PRO A 377 -16.89 60.44 -15.74
CA PRO A 377 -15.95 61.38 -16.38
C PRO A 377 -16.58 62.25 -17.47
N ALA A 378 -16.11 63.50 -17.62
CA ALA A 378 -16.27 64.27 -18.86
C ALA A 378 -15.26 65.44 -18.96
N SER A 379 -14.78 65.66 -20.18
CA SER A 379 -14.03 66.83 -20.70
C SER A 379 -12.53 66.93 -20.41
N ARG A 380 -11.72 66.34 -21.29
CA ARG A 380 -10.40 66.88 -21.68
C ARG A 380 -10.18 66.67 -23.18
N ASP A 381 -10.85 67.50 -23.96
CA ASP A 381 -10.39 67.96 -25.26
C ASP A 381 -10.49 69.48 -25.21
N ALA A 382 -9.34 70.17 -25.14
CA ALA A 382 -9.05 71.47 -25.78
C ALA A 382 -7.78 72.15 -25.20
N VAL A 383 -6.92 72.58 -26.14
CA VAL A 383 -5.91 73.65 -26.09
C VAL A 383 -4.56 73.36 -25.41
N GLY A 384 -3.49 73.53 -26.19
CA GLY A 384 -2.16 73.91 -25.70
C GLY A 384 -1.01 73.19 -26.40
#